data_AF-A0A8K1LLI9-F1
#
_entry.id   AF-A0A8K1LLI9-F1
#
_cell.length_a   1.000
_cell.length_b   1.000
_cell.length_c   1.000
_cell.angle_alpha   90.00
_cell.angle_beta   90.00
_cell.angle_gamma   90.00
#
_symmetry.space_group_name_H-M   'P 1'
#
loop_
_entity.id
_entity.type
_entity.pdbx_description
1 polymer ?
#
loop_
_entity_poly.entity_id
_entity_poly.type
_entity_poly.pdbx_seq_one_letter_code
_entity_poly.pdbx_strand_id
1 'polypeptide(L)'
;MPLLWKRGFLLVLCWIIVRSSPTPGSEGHSSVTDCPSCALTTLSKDVPSSQPEMVEAVKKHILNMLHLRDRPNITQPVPKAALLNAIKKLHVGKVGEDGYVEIEDDVGRRAEMNEVVEQTSEIITFAESASLALKSRRDCQMTSIELDKFL
;
A
#
# COMPACT_ATOMS: atom_id res chain seq x y z
N MET A 1 -7.36 44.33 -39.14
CA MET A 1 -6.79 43.53 -38.03
C MET A 1 -7.52 43.80 -36.69
N PRO A 2 -8.79 43.36 -36.48
CA PRO A 2 -9.47 43.55 -35.18
C PRO A 2 -9.65 42.26 -34.35
N LEU A 3 -9.35 41.07 -34.90
CA LEU A 3 -9.66 39.78 -34.26
C LEU A 3 -8.67 39.33 -33.16
N LEU A 4 -7.42 39.79 -33.22
CA LEU A 4 -6.40 39.40 -32.24
C LEU A 4 -6.57 40.14 -30.90
N TRP A 5 -7.06 41.39 -30.92
CA TRP A 5 -7.34 42.16 -29.72
C TRP A 5 -8.49 41.55 -28.91
N LYS A 6 -9.53 41.06 -29.59
CA LYS A 6 -10.69 40.44 -28.95
C LYS A 6 -10.32 39.16 -28.17
N ARG A 7 -9.36 38.37 -28.67
CA ARG A 7 -8.89 37.14 -28.01
C ARG A 7 -8.11 37.44 -26.72
N GLY A 8 -7.23 38.45 -26.74
CA GLY A 8 -6.51 38.89 -25.55
C GLY A 8 -7.46 39.40 -24.45
N PHE A 9 -8.46 40.19 -24.84
CA PHE A 9 -9.46 40.73 -23.90
C PHE A 9 -10.35 39.64 -23.30
N LEU A 10 -10.72 38.62 -24.09
CA LEU A 10 -11.52 37.49 -23.64
C LEU A 10 -10.78 36.64 -22.58
N LEU A 11 -9.47 36.42 -22.76
CA LEU A 11 -8.65 35.65 -21.83
C LEU A 11 -8.47 36.39 -20.49
N VAL A 12 -8.26 37.71 -20.53
CA VAL A 12 -8.15 38.54 -19.32
C VAL A 12 -9.47 38.57 -18.55
N LEU A 13 -10.61 38.72 -19.23
CA LEU A 13 -11.93 38.63 -18.58
C LEU A 13 -12.17 37.26 -17.94
N CYS A 14 -11.76 36.18 -18.60
CA CYS A 14 -11.92 34.82 -18.07
C CYS A 14 -11.08 34.61 -16.78
N TRP A 15 -9.87 35.15 -16.72
CA TRP A 15 -9.04 35.14 -15.50
C TRP A 15 -9.65 35.96 -14.35
N ILE A 16 -10.31 37.07 -14.63
CA ILE A 16 -10.98 37.88 -13.60
C ILE A 16 -12.21 37.16 -13.05
N ILE A 17 -12.96 36.44 -13.89
CA ILE A 17 -14.12 35.63 -13.47
C ILE A 17 -13.69 34.44 -12.60
N VAL A 18 -12.59 33.74 -12.95
CA VAL A 18 -12.06 32.62 -12.15
C VAL A 18 -11.59 33.04 -10.75
N ARG A 19 -11.13 34.29 -10.57
CA ARG A 19 -10.64 34.79 -9.28
C ARG A 19 -11.73 35.39 -8.39
N SER A 20 -12.95 35.56 -8.91
CA SER A 20 -14.03 36.30 -8.25
C SER A 20 -15.27 35.44 -7.99
N SER A 21 -15.09 34.26 -7.40
CA SER A 21 -16.20 33.51 -6.76
C SER A 21 -16.16 33.72 -5.25
N PRO A 22 -17.06 34.55 -4.68
CA PRO A 22 -17.30 34.59 -3.24
C PRO A 22 -18.22 33.42 -2.85
N THR A 23 -17.66 32.55 -2.01
CA THR A 23 -18.21 31.57 -1.05
C THR A 23 -19.74 31.52 -0.84
N PRO A 24 -20.28 30.30 -0.70
CA PRO A 24 -21.07 29.99 0.48
C PRO A 24 -20.44 28.82 1.24
N GLY A 25 -20.25 29.01 2.54
CA GLY A 25 -19.77 27.97 3.44
C GLY A 25 -20.67 26.75 3.37
N SER A 26 -20.08 25.61 3.02
CA SER A 26 -20.49 24.35 3.60
C SER A 26 -19.42 24.02 4.62
N GLU A 27 -19.70 24.37 5.87
CA GLU A 27 -19.06 23.86 7.06
C GLU A 27 -19.38 22.36 7.15
N GLY A 28 -18.86 21.59 6.20
CA GLY A 28 -18.69 20.16 6.36
C GLY A 28 -17.43 19.95 7.17
N HIS A 29 -17.51 20.18 8.48
CA HIS A 29 -16.60 19.55 9.41
C HIS A 29 -16.73 18.04 9.18
N SER A 30 -15.91 17.46 8.29
CA SER A 30 -15.53 16.06 8.38
C SER A 30 -14.58 15.89 9.57
N SER A 31 -15.08 16.25 10.76
CA SER A 31 -14.60 15.71 12.03
C SER A 31 -15.33 14.39 12.25
N VAL A 32 -15.11 13.44 11.34
CA VAL A 32 -15.68 12.08 11.34
C VAL A 32 -14.61 11.24 10.62
N THR A 33 -13.68 10.52 11.25
CA THR A 33 -13.62 10.03 12.62
C THR A 33 -12.16 9.67 12.96
N ASP A 34 -11.47 10.44 13.81
CA ASP A 34 -10.14 10.06 14.35
C ASP A 34 -10.20 8.85 15.31
N CYS A 35 -11.40 8.30 15.52
CA CYS A 35 -11.61 7.07 16.26
C CYS A 35 -11.78 5.91 15.28
N PRO A 36 -10.76 5.05 15.08
CA PRO A 36 -10.91 3.85 14.26
C PRO A 36 -12.03 2.92 14.77
N SER A 37 -12.45 3.07 16.03
CA SER A 37 -13.58 2.33 16.59
C SER A 37 -14.95 2.82 16.11
N CYS A 38 -15.15 4.12 15.79
CA CYS A 38 -16.46 4.60 15.34
C CYS A 38 -16.63 4.47 13.82
N ALA A 39 -15.55 4.40 13.05
CA ALA A 39 -15.59 4.04 11.63
C ALA A 39 -16.11 2.61 11.39
N LEU A 40 -15.89 1.71 12.35
CA LEU A 40 -16.44 0.35 12.29
C LEU A 40 -17.97 0.33 12.51
N THR A 41 -18.47 1.21 13.38
CA THR A 41 -19.89 1.33 13.68
C THR A 41 -20.67 1.90 12.50
N THR A 42 -20.07 2.83 11.73
CA THR A 42 -20.68 3.34 10.50
C THR A 42 -20.78 2.27 9.43
N LEU A 43 -19.75 1.44 9.25
CA LEU A 43 -19.76 0.34 8.28
C LEU A 43 -20.78 -0.76 8.63
N SER A 44 -20.97 -1.02 9.93
CA SER A 44 -21.94 -2.03 10.41
C SER A 44 -23.41 -1.63 10.20
N LYS A 45 -23.68 -0.34 9.92
CA LYS A 45 -25.05 0.16 9.72
C LYS A 45 -25.59 -0.12 8.31
N ASP A 46 -24.70 -0.34 7.34
CA ASP A 46 -25.05 -0.43 5.92
C ASP A 46 -25.04 -1.87 5.37
N VAL A 47 -24.82 -2.90 6.20
CA VAL A 47 -24.52 -4.27 5.73
C VAL A 47 -25.27 -5.34 6.54
N PRO A 48 -25.77 -6.43 5.90
CA PRO A 48 -26.51 -7.51 6.55
C PRO A 48 -25.80 -8.13 7.76
N SER A 49 -26.63 -8.53 8.72
CA SER A 49 -26.38 -8.98 10.10
C SER A 49 -25.31 -10.06 10.34
N SER A 50 -24.66 -10.62 9.31
CA SER A 50 -23.60 -11.65 9.43
C SER A 50 -22.17 -11.09 9.50
N GLN A 51 -21.93 -9.85 9.08
CA GLN A 51 -20.62 -9.22 9.23
C GLN A 51 -20.16 -8.88 10.66
N PRO A 52 -21.03 -8.49 11.62
CA PRO A 52 -20.56 -8.15 12.97
C PRO A 52 -19.96 -9.37 13.69
N GLU A 53 -20.48 -10.57 13.43
CA GLU A 53 -19.96 -11.83 14.00
C GLU A 53 -18.54 -12.14 13.48
N MET A 54 -18.31 -11.98 12.17
CA MET A 54 -16.96 -12.15 11.60
C MET A 54 -15.96 -11.15 12.19
N VAL A 55 -16.37 -9.88 12.31
CA VAL A 55 -15.51 -8.84 12.88
C VAL A 55 -15.20 -9.12 14.35
N GLU A 56 -16.16 -9.63 15.13
CA GLU A 56 -15.94 -10.03 16.51
C GLU A 56 -14.99 -11.23 16.61
N ALA A 57 -15.16 -12.24 15.76
CA ALA A 57 -14.28 -13.40 15.69
C ALA A 57 -12.83 -12.99 15.36
N VAL A 58 -12.64 -12.12 14.36
CA VAL A 58 -11.30 -11.60 14.00
C VAL A 58 -10.70 -10.80 15.14
N LYS A 59 -11.47 -9.93 15.81
CA LYS A 59 -11.00 -9.19 16.99
C LYS A 59 -10.52 -10.13 18.09
N LYS A 60 -11.27 -11.19 18.40
CA LYS A 60 -10.89 -12.20 19.40
C LYS A 60 -9.66 -12.99 18.97
N HIS A 61 -9.56 -13.34 17.69
CA HIS A 61 -8.38 -14.00 17.14
C HIS A 61 -7.12 -13.13 17.29
N ILE A 62 -7.20 -11.84 16.94
CA ILE A 62 -6.09 -10.88 17.12
C ILE A 62 -5.67 -10.80 18.59
N LEU A 63 -6.64 -10.65 19.51
CA LEU A 63 -6.33 -10.58 20.95
C LEU A 63 -5.64 -11.86 21.44
N ASN A 64 -6.07 -13.03 20.97
CA ASN A 64 -5.44 -14.30 21.31
C ASN A 64 -4.01 -14.40 20.79
N MET A 65 -3.76 -14.01 19.54
CA MET A 65 -2.41 -14.00 18.94
C MET A 65 -1.46 -12.99 19.62
N LEU A 66 -2.01 -11.90 20.17
CA LEU A 66 -1.26 -10.94 20.98
C LEU A 66 -1.14 -11.34 22.45
N HIS A 67 -1.70 -12.49 22.85
CA HIS A 67 -1.80 -12.96 24.24
C HIS A 67 -2.44 -11.94 25.20
N LEU A 68 -3.45 -11.22 24.71
CA LEU A 68 -4.23 -10.24 25.46
C LEU A 68 -5.61 -10.80 25.80
N ARG A 69 -6.07 -10.57 27.04
CA ARG A 69 -7.44 -10.94 27.45
C ARG A 69 -8.49 -10.01 26.84
N ASP A 70 -8.21 -8.71 26.92
CA ASP A 70 -9.10 -7.65 26.47
C ASP A 70 -8.30 -6.52 25.80
N ARG A 71 -9.01 -5.64 25.11
CA ARG A 71 -8.42 -4.45 24.47
C ARG A 71 -7.75 -3.56 25.54
N PRO A 72 -6.53 -3.05 25.30
CA PRO A 72 -5.88 -2.11 26.21
C PRO A 72 -6.71 -0.86 26.48
N ASN A 73 -6.60 -0.33 27.70
CA ASN A 73 -7.37 0.83 28.15
C ASN A 73 -7.02 2.10 27.35
N ILE A 74 -8.04 2.91 27.07
CA ILE A 74 -7.89 4.19 26.37
C ILE A 74 -7.34 5.22 27.37
N THR A 75 -6.04 5.50 27.26
CA THR A 75 -5.31 6.47 28.08
C THR A 75 -4.85 7.64 27.22
N GLN A 76 -4.25 8.66 27.83
CA GLN A 76 -3.59 9.73 27.07
C GLN A 76 -2.36 9.14 26.35
N PRO A 77 -2.34 9.11 25.01
CA PRO A 77 -1.22 8.55 24.29
C PRO A 77 0.01 9.45 24.41
N VAL A 78 1.18 8.85 24.20
CA VAL A 78 2.44 9.60 24.03
C VAL A 78 2.27 10.59 22.86
N PRO A 79 2.81 11.82 22.95
CA PRO A 79 2.74 12.79 21.86
C PRO A 79 3.19 12.18 20.53
N LYS A 80 2.37 12.37 19.47
CA LYS A 80 2.57 11.74 18.15
C LYS A 80 4.00 11.96 17.62
N ALA A 81 4.54 13.16 17.76
CA ALA A 81 5.90 13.48 17.31
C ALA A 81 6.98 12.62 17.99
N ALA A 82 6.86 12.38 19.30
CA ALA A 82 7.82 11.56 20.04
C ALA A 82 7.71 10.08 19.64
N LEU A 83 6.48 9.58 19.48
CA LEU A 83 6.23 8.22 19.02
C LEU A 83 6.80 7.98 17.62
N LEU A 84 6.46 8.84 16.65
CA LEU A 84 6.94 8.73 15.28
C LEU A 84 8.47 8.87 15.18
N ASN A 85 9.07 9.76 15.98
CA ASN A 85 10.53 9.88 16.04
C ASN A 85 11.18 8.61 16.59
N ALA A 86 10.64 8.05 17.67
CA ALA A 86 11.14 6.82 18.26
C ALA A 86 11.05 5.65 17.27
N ILE A 87 9.89 5.48 16.62
CA ILE A 87 9.66 4.44 15.60
C ILE A 87 10.69 4.56 14.47
N LYS A 88 10.86 5.78 13.92
CA LYS A 88 11.81 6.06 12.85
C LYS A 88 13.27 5.81 13.26
N LYS A 89 13.67 6.19 14.47
CA LYS A 89 15.06 6.05 14.95
C LYS A 89 15.41 4.63 15.36
N LEU A 90 14.45 3.87 15.87
CA LEU A 90 14.65 2.47 16.25
C LEU A 90 14.55 1.51 15.07
N HIS A 91 14.28 2.01 13.85
CA HIS A 91 14.09 1.21 12.64
C HIS A 91 13.04 0.10 12.79
N VAL A 92 12.05 0.30 13.66
CA VAL A 92 10.92 -0.63 13.84
C VAL A 92 9.81 -0.38 12.82
N GLY A 93 9.81 0.78 12.17
CA GLY A 93 8.88 1.16 11.13
C GLY A 93 9.31 2.41 10.36
N LYS A 94 8.90 2.49 9.09
CA LYS A 94 9.03 3.67 8.24
C LYS A 94 7.88 4.62 8.52
N VAL A 95 8.21 5.90 8.67
CA VAL A 95 7.22 6.95 8.91
C VAL A 95 7.16 7.86 7.68
N GLY A 96 5.99 7.93 7.05
CA GLY A 96 5.69 8.84 5.94
C GLY A 96 5.55 10.28 6.40
N GLU A 97 5.61 11.22 5.44
CA GLU A 97 5.46 12.66 5.71
C GLU A 97 4.04 13.03 6.17
N ASP A 98 3.05 12.20 5.82
CA ASP A 98 1.65 12.26 6.25
C ASP A 98 1.42 11.69 7.66
N GLY A 99 2.46 11.13 8.29
CA GLY A 99 2.40 10.52 9.62
C GLY A 99 1.90 9.07 9.62
N TYR A 100 1.71 8.45 8.45
CA TYR A 100 1.45 7.02 8.35
C TYR A 100 2.71 6.23 8.70
N VAL A 101 2.53 5.07 9.34
CA VAL A 101 3.64 4.18 9.75
C VAL A 101 3.49 2.84 9.06
N GLU A 102 4.51 2.48 8.29
CA GLU A 102 4.68 1.15 7.70
C GLU A 102 5.71 0.36 8.51
N ILE A 103 5.50 -0.95 8.68
CA ILE A 103 6.42 -1.80 9.46
C ILE A 103 7.56 -2.24 8.53
N GLU A 104 8.80 -1.86 8.85
CA GLU A 104 9.95 -2.03 7.95
C GLU A 104 10.38 -3.51 7.83
N ASP A 105 10.40 -4.22 8.95
CA ASP A 105 10.73 -5.64 9.07
C ASP A 105 9.46 -6.49 9.18
N ASP A 106 8.51 -6.25 8.27
CA ASP A 106 7.35 -7.13 8.15
C ASP A 106 7.82 -8.55 7.78
N VAL A 107 7.67 -9.47 8.74
CA VAL A 107 7.93 -10.91 8.53
C VAL A 107 7.05 -11.44 7.41
N GLY A 108 5.86 -10.84 7.20
CA GLY A 108 4.98 -11.14 6.07
C GLY A 108 5.67 -10.92 4.73
N ARG A 109 6.26 -9.74 4.50
CA ARG A 109 7.03 -9.45 3.28
C ARG A 109 8.23 -10.39 3.07
N ARG A 110 8.86 -10.88 4.15
CA ARG A 110 9.92 -11.91 4.04
C ARG A 110 9.35 -13.27 3.66
N ALA A 111 8.20 -13.65 4.20
CA ALA A 111 7.51 -14.88 3.83
C ALA A 111 7.07 -14.85 2.37
N GLU A 112 6.50 -13.73 1.90
CA GLU A 112 6.15 -13.51 0.49
C GLU A 112 7.38 -13.62 -0.42
N MET A 113 8.51 -12.96 -0.05
CA MET A 113 9.75 -13.08 -0.81
C MET A 113 10.25 -14.53 -0.85
N ASN A 114 10.10 -15.28 0.25
CA ASN A 114 10.49 -16.68 0.31
C ASN A 114 9.61 -17.56 -0.59
N GLU A 115 8.30 -17.32 -0.63
CA GLU A 115 7.38 -17.99 -1.55
C GLU A 115 7.76 -17.72 -3.02
N VAL A 116 8.15 -16.48 -3.34
CA VAL A 116 8.64 -16.13 -4.68
C VAL A 116 9.95 -16.86 -4.99
N VAL A 117 10.89 -16.95 -4.04
CA VAL A 117 12.14 -17.69 -4.23
C VAL A 117 11.88 -19.19 -4.46
N GLU A 118 10.97 -19.79 -3.70
CA GLU A 118 10.55 -21.19 -3.88
C GLU A 118 9.95 -21.43 -5.28
N GLN A 119 9.27 -20.43 -5.85
CA GLN A 119 8.71 -20.49 -7.21
C GLN A 119 9.72 -20.15 -8.30
N THR A 120 10.86 -19.51 -7.99
CA THR A 120 11.88 -19.17 -8.98
C THR A 120 12.91 -20.29 -9.12
N SER A 121 12.91 -20.96 -10.27
CA SER A 121 13.98 -21.88 -10.65
C SER A 121 15.07 -21.15 -11.43
N GLU A 122 16.32 -21.25 -10.99
CA GLU A 122 17.49 -20.78 -11.74
C GLU A 122 18.06 -21.92 -12.60
N ILE A 123 18.16 -21.69 -13.92
CA ILE A 123 18.71 -22.67 -14.87
C ILE A 123 20.05 -22.18 -15.38
N ILE A 124 21.11 -22.95 -15.11
CA ILE A 124 22.46 -22.68 -15.61
C ILE A 124 22.78 -23.66 -16.73
N THR A 125 22.58 -23.23 -17.98
CA THR A 125 22.87 -24.05 -19.16
C THR A 125 24.29 -23.77 -19.66
N PHE A 126 25.15 -24.79 -19.60
CA PHE A 126 26.47 -24.74 -20.20
C PHE A 126 26.40 -25.05 -21.70
N ALA A 127 27.20 -24.33 -22.50
CA ALA A 127 27.23 -24.53 -23.94
C ALA A 127 27.92 -25.85 -24.30
N GLU A 128 27.28 -26.63 -25.16
CA GLU A 128 27.87 -27.85 -25.71
C GLU A 128 28.68 -27.52 -26.96
N SER A 129 29.90 -28.06 -27.05
CA SER A 129 30.73 -27.91 -28.25
C SER A 129 30.32 -28.95 -29.29
N ALA A 130 29.51 -28.55 -30.27
CA ALA A 130 29.18 -29.41 -31.40
C ALA A 130 30.46 -29.77 -32.17
N SER A 131 30.85 -31.04 -32.09
CA SER A 131 31.99 -31.55 -32.85
C SER A 131 31.63 -31.61 -34.33
N LEU A 132 32.50 -31.02 -35.14
CA LEU A 132 32.56 -31.01 -36.62
C LEU A 132 31.97 -29.76 -37.31
N ALA A 133 32.89 -28.79 -37.51
CA ALA A 133 32.97 -27.89 -38.66
C ALA A 133 32.04 -26.68 -38.80
N LEU A 134 31.77 -25.93 -37.71
CA LEU A 134 31.41 -24.51 -37.82
C LEU A 134 32.20 -23.66 -36.82
N LYS A 135 32.84 -22.60 -37.34
CA LYS A 135 33.65 -21.63 -36.61
C LYS A 135 32.87 -21.04 -35.44
N SER A 136 33.31 -21.33 -34.22
CA SER A 136 32.92 -20.67 -32.96
C SER A 136 31.41 -20.38 -32.81
N ARG A 137 30.56 -21.42 -32.89
CA ARG A 137 29.15 -21.31 -32.51
C ARG A 137 28.93 -22.10 -31.22
N ARG A 138 28.38 -21.43 -30.20
CA ARG A 138 27.94 -22.05 -28.94
C ARG A 138 26.44 -22.25 -29.06
N ASP A 139 25.99 -23.49 -29.17
CA ASP A 139 24.58 -23.83 -29.17
C ASP A 139 24.20 -24.20 -27.72
N CYS A 140 23.29 -23.44 -27.11
CA CYS A 140 22.73 -23.75 -25.79
C CYS A 140 21.43 -24.54 -25.99
N GLN A 141 21.46 -25.84 -25.70
CA GLN A 141 20.24 -26.65 -25.69
C GLN A 141 19.67 -26.66 -24.27
N MET A 142 18.55 -25.95 -24.07
CA MET A 142 17.79 -26.05 -22.83
C MET A 142 17.09 -27.42 -22.85
N THR A 143 17.68 -28.44 -22.22
CA THR A 143 16.95 -29.69 -21.98
C THR A 143 15.87 -29.39 -20.93
N SER A 144 14.64 -29.81 -21.19
CA SER A 144 13.53 -29.69 -20.24
C SER A 144 13.85 -30.50 -18.98
N ILE A 145 14.58 -29.91 -18.05
CA ILE A 145 14.77 -30.48 -16.72
C ILE A 145 13.46 -30.21 -15.98
N GLU A 146 12.60 -31.23 -16.00
CA GLU A 146 11.50 -31.45 -15.06
C GLU A 146 10.38 -30.39 -15.05
N LEU A 147 9.58 -30.37 -16.13
CA LEU A 147 8.25 -29.75 -16.15
C LEU A 147 7.29 -30.33 -15.09
N ASP A 148 7.62 -31.48 -14.49
CA ASP A 148 6.78 -32.17 -13.49
C ASP A 148 6.79 -31.53 -12.09
N LYS A 149 7.63 -30.50 -11.86
CA LYS A 149 7.60 -29.68 -10.62
C LYS A 149 6.87 -28.34 -10.81
N PHE A 150 6.39 -28.04 -12.02
CA PHE A 150 5.75 -26.77 -12.37
C PHE A 150 4.21 -26.83 -12.44
N LEU A 151 3.60 -27.97 -12.10
CA LEU A 151 2.14 -28.21 -12.11
C LEU A 151 1.62 -28.65 -10.73
#